data_AF-A0A4Q3DUE2-F1
#
_entry.id   AF-A0A4Q3DUE2-F1
#
_cell.length_a   1.000
_cell.length_b   1.000
_cell.length_c   1.000
_cell.angle_alpha   90.00
_cell.angle_beta   90.00
_cell.angle_gamma   90.00
#
_symmetry.space_group_name_H-M   'P 1'
#
loop_
_entity.id
_entity.type
_entity.pdbx_description
1 polymer ?
#
loop_
_entity_poly.entity_id
_entity_poly.type
_entity_poly.pdbx_seq_one_letter_code
_entity_poly.pdbx_strand_id
1 'polypeptide(L)' 'MSVKLPDFDQWIDAMAPVLRLGIPPELRPGVKNNLKTAAKMAALLDKADSKDAVEPAPIYRA' A
#
# COMPACT_ATOMS: atom_id res chain seq x y z
N MET A 1 3.70 -8.04 17.25
CA MET A 1 2.45 -8.48 16.59
C MET A 1 2.79 -8.98 15.20
N SER A 2 2.26 -10.14 14.80
CA SER A 2 2.37 -10.62 13.42
C SER A 2 1.44 -9.78 12.54
N VAL A 3 1.99 -9.08 11.55
CA VAL A 3 1.21 -8.25 10.64
C VAL A 3 0.41 -9.19 9.73
N LYS A 4 -0.91 -9.19 9.86
CA LYS A 4 -1.77 -9.94 8.96
C LYS A 4 -1.74 -9.25 7.60
N LEU A 5 -1.05 -9.86 6.65
CA LEU A 5 -1.04 -9.37 5.27
C LEU A 5 -2.44 -9.52 4.65
N PRO A 6 -2.89 -8.56 3.84
CA PRO A 6 -4.17 -8.66 3.15
C PRO A 6 -4.13 -9.71 2.04
N ASP A 7 -5.31 -10.10 1.57
CA ASP A 7 -5.42 -10.82 0.31
C ASP A 7 -5.15 -9.84 -0.85
N PHE A 8 -3.96 -9.96 -1.44
CA PHE A 8 -3.53 -9.08 -2.52
C PHE A 8 -4.31 -9.29 -3.82
N ASP A 9 -4.86 -10.48 -4.07
CA ASP A 9 -5.69 -10.69 -5.26
C ASP A 9 -7.01 -9.94 -5.10
N GLN A 10 -7.64 -10.06 -3.94
CA GLN A 10 -8.86 -9.31 -3.62
C GLN A 10 -8.62 -7.79 -3.69
N TRP A 11 -7.49 -7.30 -3.18
CA TRP A 11 -7.12 -5.89 -3.26
C TRP A 11 -6.91 -5.41 -4.70
N ILE A 12 -6.23 -6.21 -5.53
CA ILE A 12 -6.04 -5.89 -6.95
C ILE A 12 -7.40 -5.77 -7.64
N ASP A 13 -8.28 -6.75 -7.43
CA ASP A 13 -9.60 -6.78 -8.07
C ASP A 13 -10.49 -5.61 -7.61
N ALA A 14 -10.36 -5.18 -6.35
CA ALA A 14 -11.11 -4.04 -5.81
C ALA A 14 -10.54 -2.67 -6.26
N MET A 15 -9.22 -2.51 -6.28
CA MET A 15 -8.59 -1.19 -6.46
C MET A 15 -8.25 -0.86 -7.92
N ALA A 16 -7.98 -1.86 -8.75
CA ALA A 16 -7.64 -1.62 -10.16
C ALA A 16 -8.76 -0.85 -10.91
N PRO A 17 -10.06 -1.15 -10.72
CA PRO A 17 -11.14 -0.36 -11.34
C PRO A 17 -11.22 1.06 -10.81
N VAL A 18 -11.08 1.25 -9.49
CA VAL A 18 -11.13 2.58 -8.83
C VAL A 18 -10.05 3.50 -9.39
N LEU A 19 -8.86 2.95 -9.60
CA LEU A 19 -7.70 3.67 -10.14
C LEU A 19 -7.65 3.67 -11.68
N ARG A 20 -8.61 3.02 -12.35
CA ARG A 20 -8.66 2.84 -13.80
C ARG A 20 -7.39 2.21 -14.38
N LEU A 21 -6.83 1.23 -13.67
CA LEU A 21 -5.63 0.50 -14.07
C LEU A 21 -6.01 -0.78 -14.83
N GLY A 22 -5.51 -0.93 -16.05
CA GLY A 22 -5.48 -2.21 -16.74
C GLY A 22 -4.29 -3.03 -16.25
N ILE A 23 -4.55 -4.19 -15.65
CA ILE A 23 -3.51 -5.12 -15.20
C ILE A 23 -3.62 -6.39 -16.05
N PRO A 24 -2.78 -6.52 -17.09
CA PRO A 24 -2.70 -7.76 -17.87
C PRO A 24 -2.41 -8.97 -16.98
N PRO A 25 -2.97 -10.16 -17.28
CA PRO A 25 -2.77 -11.36 -16.46
C PRO A 25 -1.30 -11.70 -16.21
N GLU A 26 -0.44 -11.50 -17.21
CA GLU A 26 1.01 -11.73 -17.14
C GLU A 26 1.73 -10.81 -16.15
N LEU A 27 1.18 -9.63 -15.86
CA LEU A 27 1.75 -8.69 -14.89
C LEU A 27 1.23 -8.92 -13.47
N ARG A 28 0.11 -9.62 -13.30
CA ARG A 28 -0.55 -9.84 -11.99
C ARG A 28 0.39 -10.45 -10.93
N PRO A 29 1.24 -11.46 -11.23
CA PRO A 29 2.20 -11.99 -10.24
C PRO A 29 3.20 -10.92 -9.78
N GLY A 30 3.67 -10.07 -10.69
CA GLY A 30 4.57 -8.96 -10.39
C GLY A 30 3.92 -7.91 -9.50
N VAL A 31 2.69 -7.50 -9.82
CA VAL A 31 1.91 -6.56 -9.00
C VAL A 31 1.72 -7.11 -7.59
N LYS A 32 1.34 -8.38 -7.45
CA LYS A 32 1.15 -9.05 -6.16
C LYS A 32 2.45 -9.05 -5.33
N ASN A 33 3.59 -9.35 -5.94
CA ASN A 33 4.88 -9.32 -5.25
C ASN A 33 5.28 -7.92 -4.78
N ASN A 34 5.03 -6.90 -5.61
CA ASN A 34 5.31 -5.51 -5.24
C ASN A 34 4.41 -5.03 -4.10
N LEU A 35 3.11 -5.35 -4.13
CA LEU A 35 2.18 -5.06 -3.04
C LEU A 35 2.60 -5.75 -1.73
N LYS A 36 3.07 -7.00 -1.79
CA LYS A 36 3.61 -7.70 -0.62
C LYS A 36 4.82 -7.00 -0.02
N THR A 37 5.74 -6.52 -0.86
CA THR A 37 6.91 -5.76 -0.40
C THR A 37 6.51 -4.42 0.20
N ALA A 38 5.62 -3.67 -0.46
CA ALA A 38 5.09 -2.41 0.05
C ALA A 38 4.37 -2.59 1.40
N ALA A 39 3.55 -3.63 1.55
CA ALA A 39 2.85 -3.93 2.80
C ALA A 39 3.83 -4.20 3.97
N LYS A 40 4.96 -4.88 3.70
CA LYS A 40 6.01 -5.07 4.71
C LYS A 40 6.66 -3.75 5.11
N MET A 41 6.90 -2.84 4.16
CA MET A 41 7.45 -1.52 4.46
C MET A 41 6.46 -0.66 5.24
N ALA A 42 5.17 -0.66 4.86
CA ALA A 42 4.12 0.05 5.57
C ALA A 42 4.02 -0.42 7.03
N ALA A 43 4.13 -1.73 7.27
CA ALA A 43 4.13 -2.28 8.62
C ALA A 43 5.31 -1.84 9.52
N LEU A 44 6.39 -1.32 8.94
CA LEU A 44 7.45 -0.68 9.72
C LEU A 44 6.99 0.67 10.28
N LEU A 45 6.11 1.37 9.57
CA LEU A 45 5.56 2.67 9.97
C LEU A 45 4.51 2.53 11.09
N ASP A 46 3.83 1.39 11.22
CA ASP A 46 2.91 1.12 12.34
C ASP A 46 3.60 1.20 13.72
N LYS A 47 4.94 1.10 13.74
CA LYS A 47 5.74 1.23 14.96
C LYS A 47 6.22 2.66 15.22
N ALA A 48 6.07 3.57 14.26
CA ALA A 48 6.44 4.96 14.42
C ALA A 48 5.42 5.65 15.34
N ASP A 49 5.91 6.42 16.32
CA ASP A 49 5.08 7.21 17.22
C ASP A 49 4.58 8.45 16.47
N SER A 50 3.47 8.31 15.74
CA SER A 50 2.77 9.43 15.11
C SER A 50 1.63 9.87 16.03
N LYS A 51 1.91 10.88 16.86
CA LYS A 51 0.88 11.54 17.67
C LYS A 51 0.04 12.46 16.80
N ASP A 52 -1.19 12.75 17.20
CA ASP A 52 -2.09 13.64 16.45
C ASP A 52 -1.50 15.05 16.19
N ALA A 53 -0.58 15.50 17.05
CA ALA A 53 0.12 16.78 16.88
C ALA A 53 1.28 16.74 15.87
N VAL A 54 1.59 15.57 15.29
CA VAL A 54 2.61 15.45 14.24
C VAL A 54 1.98 15.88 12.92
N GLU A 55 2.36 17.08 12.48
CA GLU A 55 1.95 17.61 11.19
C GLU A 55 2.62 16.82 10.03
N PRO A 56 1.90 16.57 8.93
CA PRO A 56 2.49 16.02 7.72
C PRO A 56 3.62 16.91 7.18
N ALA A 57 4.57 16.31 6.46
CA ALA A 57 5.60 17.08 5.77
C ALA A 57 4.96 18.11 4.82
N PRO A 58 5.51 19.34 4.72
CA PRO A 58 4.91 20.40 3.93
C PRO A 58 4.88 20.03 2.45
N ILE A 59 3.66 19.96 1.89
CA ILE A 59 3.42 19.62 0.46
C ILE A 59 3.41 20.89 -0.41
N TYR A 60 3.00 22.02 0.15
CA TYR A 60 3.00 23.32 -0.51
C TYR A 60 4.05 24.24 0.09
N ARG A 61 4.75 24.99 -0.76
CA ARG A 61 5.61 26.11 -0.38
C ARG A 61 5.05 27.34 -1.08
N ALA A 62 4.70 28.36 -0.30
CA ALA A 62 4.23 29.66 -0.78
C ALA A 62 5.37 30.45 -1.46
#